data_AF-A0ABD5N4H9-F1
#
_entry.id   AF-A0ABD5N4H9-F1
#
_cell.length_a   1.000
_cell.length_b   1.000
_cell.length_c   1.000
_cell.angle_alpha   90.00
_cell.angle_beta   90.00
_cell.angle_gamma   90.00
#
_symmetry.space_group_name_H-M   'P 1'
#
loop_
_entity.id
_entity.type
_entity.pdbx_description
1 polymer ?
#
loop_
_entity_poly.entity_id
_entity_poly.type
_entity_poly.pdbx_seq_one_letter_code
_entity_poly.pdbx_strand_id
1 'polypeptide(L)'
;MDPLTHLLLSLAGGYLLAYGLKLRLHRLTIPVLSLSSLAIDVDHVLPIFDVSKALIFHNLVAIAIFSAVLWLATGWKNGLVLLVMLFGHLVMDMNTGIYGIPLLYPLSSATYLIPESWEVRLMNESSLTVISRTGISLSLYMGFIAGIILAGRRMQAPPKERIPEDEHPD
;
A
#
# COMPACT_ATOMS: atom_id res chain seq x y z
N MET A 1 1.91 -11.84 -8.79
CA MET A 1 3.19 -11.26 -9.28
C MET A 1 4.35 -12.08 -8.70
N ASP A 2 5.63 -11.83 -9.02
CA ASP A 2 6.72 -12.56 -8.35
C ASP A 2 6.91 -12.04 -6.90
N PRO A 3 7.09 -12.91 -5.88
CA PRO A 3 7.32 -12.53 -4.49
C PRO A 3 8.44 -11.50 -4.28
N LEU A 4 9.47 -11.51 -5.12
CA LEU A 4 10.56 -10.52 -5.11
C LEU A 4 10.04 -9.11 -5.41
N THR A 5 9.07 -8.98 -6.31
CA THR A 5 8.49 -7.66 -6.66
C THR A 5 7.72 -7.10 -5.47
N HIS A 6 6.93 -7.93 -4.80
CA HIS A 6 6.21 -7.57 -3.58
C HIS A 6 7.17 -7.15 -2.45
N LEU A 7 8.28 -7.89 -2.28
CA LEU A 7 9.32 -7.58 -1.31
C LEU A 7 10.00 -6.23 -1.62
N LEU A 8 10.41 -6.00 -2.86
CA LEU A 8 11.06 -4.75 -3.26
C LEU A 8 10.13 -3.54 -3.10
N LEU A 9 8.85 -3.70 -3.44
CA LEU A 9 7.86 -2.64 -3.32
C LEU A 9 7.53 -2.30 -1.86
N SER A 10 7.39 -3.32 -1.01
CA SER A 10 7.17 -3.14 0.43
C SER A 10 8.39 -2.49 1.10
N LEU A 11 9.61 -2.94 0.80
CA LEU A 11 10.84 -2.29 1.26
C LEU A 11 10.87 -0.81 0.85
N ALA A 12 10.69 -0.53 -0.44
CA ALA A 12 10.75 0.83 -0.97
C ALA A 12 9.73 1.75 -0.30
N GLY A 13 8.47 1.34 -0.20
CA GLY A 13 7.43 2.15 0.44
C GLY A 13 7.64 2.34 1.93
N GLY A 14 8.14 1.31 2.63
CA GLY A 14 8.49 1.41 4.04
C GLY A 14 9.59 2.44 4.31
N TYR A 15 10.65 2.42 3.50
CA TYR A 15 11.73 3.42 3.58
C TYR A 15 11.25 4.83 3.21
N LEU A 16 10.47 4.97 2.13
CA LEU A 16 9.92 6.26 1.71
C LEU A 16 9.06 6.89 2.80
N LEU A 17 8.18 6.11 3.43
CA LEU A 17 7.31 6.58 4.51
C LEU A 17 8.12 6.96 5.75
N ALA A 18 9.01 6.07 6.20
CA ALA A 18 9.81 6.30 7.41
C ALA A 18 10.69 7.55 7.27
N TYR A 19 11.33 7.71 6.11
CA TYR A 19 12.12 8.90 5.81
C TYR A 19 11.23 10.15 5.67
N GLY A 20 10.11 10.05 4.95
CA GLY A 20 9.19 11.16 4.70
C GLY A 20 8.59 11.77 5.96
N LEU A 21 8.28 10.94 6.96
CA LEU A 21 7.74 11.33 8.26
C LEU A 21 8.81 11.47 9.36
N LYS A 22 10.10 11.31 9.04
CA LYS A 22 11.22 11.34 9.99
C LYS A 22 11.03 10.38 11.18
N LEU A 23 10.51 9.18 10.92
CA LEU A 23 10.29 8.17 11.95
C LEU A 23 11.62 7.60 12.43
N ARG A 24 11.90 7.70 13.72
CA ARG A 24 13.03 7.01 14.36
C ARG A 24 12.67 5.52 14.55
N LEU A 25 13.09 4.70 13.59
CA LEU A 25 12.95 3.25 13.62
C LEU A 25 14.32 2.59 13.72
N HIS A 26 14.39 1.38 14.27
CA HIS A 26 15.62 0.61 14.27
C HIS A 26 15.96 0.18 12.83
N ARG A 27 17.25 0.11 12.48
CA ARG A 27 17.72 -0.18 11.11
C ARG A 27 17.18 -1.49 10.52
N LEU A 28 16.90 -2.47 11.38
CA LEU A 28 16.36 -3.78 10.98
C LEU A 28 14.83 -3.82 10.93
N THR A 29 14.13 -2.79 11.44
CA THR A 29 12.67 -2.80 11.52
C THR A 29 12.04 -2.88 10.14
N ILE A 30 12.48 -2.06 9.18
CA ILE A 30 11.88 -2.03 7.82
C ILE A 30 12.11 -3.36 7.08
N PRO A 31 13.34 -3.93 7.04
CA PRO A 31 13.56 -5.25 6.46
C PRO A 31 12.71 -6.36 7.10
N VAL A 32 12.61 -6.39 8.43
CA VAL A 32 11.81 -7.40 9.14
C VAL A 32 10.32 -7.24 8.87
N LEU A 33 9.81 -6.00 8.87
CA LEU A 33 8.40 -5.73 8.56
C LEU A 33 8.06 -6.10 7.11
N SER A 34 8.97 -5.86 6.17
CA SER A 34 8.77 -6.23 4.76
C SER A 34 8.80 -7.75 4.54
N LEU A 35 9.70 -8.48 5.21
CA LEU A 35 9.66 -9.95 5.21
C LEU A 35 8.37 -10.47 5.85
N SER A 36 7.94 -9.81 6.93
CA SER A 36 6.70 -10.17 7.63
C SER A 36 5.45 -9.87 6.80
N SER A 37 5.46 -8.81 5.97
CA SER A 37 4.34 -8.49 5.07
C SER A 37 4.19 -9.55 3.98
N LEU A 38 5.29 -10.13 3.50
CA LEU A 38 5.27 -11.24 2.55
C LEU A 38 4.68 -12.52 3.15
N ALA A 39 4.86 -12.77 4.45
CA ALA A 39 4.28 -13.95 5.11
C ALA A 39 2.74 -13.92 5.18
N ILE A 40 2.12 -12.75 5.04
CA ILE A 40 0.65 -12.57 5.02
C ILE A 40 0.10 -12.83 3.61
N ASP A 41 0.96 -12.74 2.60
CA ASP A 41 0.68 -13.05 1.21
C ASP A 41 0.72 -14.57 0.99
N VAL A 42 -0.04 -15.31 1.81
CA VAL A 42 0.01 -16.78 1.95
C VAL A 42 -0.33 -17.47 0.62
N ASP A 43 -1.19 -16.85 -0.18
CA ASP A 43 -1.59 -17.33 -1.51
C ASP A 43 -0.39 -17.39 -2.50
N HIS A 44 0.65 -16.57 -2.29
CA HIS A 44 1.87 -16.58 -3.09
C HIS A 44 3.01 -17.40 -2.46
N VAL A 45 2.96 -17.69 -1.15
CA VAL A 45 4.04 -18.41 -0.43
C VAL A 45 3.79 -19.92 -0.35
N LEU A 46 2.52 -20.37 -0.34
CA LEU A 46 2.18 -21.79 -0.22
C LEU A 46 1.18 -22.22 -1.30
N PRO A 47 1.63 -22.43 -2.56
CA PRO A 47 0.80 -23.07 -3.58
C PRO A 47 0.49 -24.55 -3.28
N ILE A 48 0.97 -25.09 -2.16
CA ILE A 48 0.97 -26.53 -1.82
C ILE A 48 -0.34 -26.95 -1.10
N PHE A 49 -1.09 -26.01 -0.53
CA PHE A 49 -2.36 -26.31 0.13
C PHE A 49 -3.52 -25.86 -0.74
N ASP A 50 -4.20 -26.82 -1.37
CA ASP A 50 -5.44 -26.64 -2.14
C ASP A 50 -6.62 -26.27 -1.23
N VAL A 51 -6.50 -25.16 -0.48
CA VAL A 51 -7.54 -24.55 0.36
C VAL A 51 -8.20 -23.43 -0.45
N SER A 52 -8.47 -23.73 -1.71
CA SER A 52 -8.75 -22.78 -2.79
C SER A 52 -10.15 -22.13 -2.76
N LYS A 53 -10.90 -22.22 -1.65
CA LYS A 53 -12.24 -21.59 -1.55
C LYS A 53 -12.58 -20.95 -0.20
N ALA A 54 -11.93 -21.33 0.90
CA ALA A 54 -12.23 -20.80 2.22
C ALA A 54 -11.36 -19.58 2.61
N LEU A 55 -10.19 -19.41 1.98
CA LEU A 55 -9.23 -18.36 2.34
C LEU A 55 -9.31 -17.09 1.50
N ILE A 56 -10.14 -17.06 0.44
CA ILE A 56 -10.34 -15.87 -0.42
C ILE A 56 -10.93 -14.68 0.39
N PHE A 57 -11.42 -14.94 1.60
CA PHE A 57 -12.13 -13.96 2.39
C PHE A 57 -11.23 -12.84 2.94
N HIS A 58 -9.90 -12.92 2.98
CA HIS A 58 -9.18 -12.17 4.00
C HIS A 58 -7.87 -11.46 3.61
N ASN A 59 -7.60 -11.03 2.38
CA ASN A 59 -6.42 -10.14 2.20
C ASN A 59 -6.61 -8.82 2.96
N LEU A 60 -7.74 -8.12 2.82
CA LEU A 60 -7.97 -6.87 3.57
C LEU A 60 -8.15 -7.09 5.08
N VAL A 61 -8.82 -8.16 5.50
CA VAL A 61 -9.06 -8.44 6.92
C VAL A 61 -7.83 -9.03 7.60
N ALA A 62 -7.06 -9.90 6.95
CA ALA A 62 -5.76 -10.35 7.46
C ALA A 62 -4.77 -9.17 7.50
N ILE A 63 -4.75 -8.30 6.49
CA ILE A 63 -3.99 -7.05 6.53
C ILE A 63 -4.42 -6.20 7.74
N ALA A 64 -5.73 -6.03 7.97
CA ALA A 64 -6.25 -5.24 9.08
C ALA A 64 -5.94 -5.85 10.45
N ILE A 65 -6.15 -7.16 10.62
CA ILE A 65 -5.87 -7.89 11.86
C ILE A 65 -4.37 -7.90 12.14
N PHE A 66 -3.54 -8.23 11.15
CA PHE A 66 -2.09 -8.28 11.33
C PHE A 66 -1.52 -6.89 11.61
N SER A 67 -2.00 -5.86 10.90
CA SER A 67 -1.65 -4.47 11.18
C SER A 67 -2.08 -4.05 12.58
N ALA A 68 -3.28 -4.43 13.03
CA ALA A 68 -3.77 -4.12 14.38
C ALA A 68 -2.95 -4.82 15.47
N VAL A 69 -2.60 -6.10 15.28
CA VAL A 69 -1.76 -6.86 16.22
C VAL A 69 -0.37 -6.25 16.33
N LEU A 70 0.28 -5.91 15.22
CA LEU A 70 1.60 -5.28 15.25
C LEU A 70 1.55 -3.83 15.73
N TRP A 71 0.47 -3.11 15.46
CA TRP A 71 0.22 -1.77 16.02
C TRP A 71 0.18 -1.82 17.55
N LEU A 72 -0.55 -2.79 18.12
CA LEU A 72 -0.61 -3.00 19.56
C LEU A 72 0.72 -3.47 20.14
N ALA A 73 1.43 -4.38 19.46
CA ALA A 73 2.65 -4.99 19.97
C ALA A 73 3.90 -4.10 19.86
N THR A 74 3.98 -3.26 18.82
CA THR A 74 5.22 -2.54 18.47
C THR A 74 5.04 -1.02 18.32
N GLY A 75 3.82 -0.54 18.51
CA GLY A 75 3.48 0.88 18.51
C GLY A 75 3.11 1.42 17.13
N TRP A 76 2.60 2.66 17.14
CA TRP A 76 1.92 3.24 15.98
C TRP A 76 2.79 3.41 14.72
N LYS A 77 4.08 3.68 14.92
CA LYS A 77 5.03 3.93 13.82
C LYS A 77 5.24 2.69 12.96
N ASN A 78 5.38 1.52 13.60
CA ASN A 78 5.61 0.26 12.92
C ASN A 78 4.34 -0.24 12.23
N GLY A 79 3.19 -0.11 12.92
CA GLY A 79 1.89 -0.42 12.33
C GLY A 79 1.61 0.41 11.07
N LEU A 80 1.94 1.71 11.08
CA LEU A 80 1.78 2.58 9.92
C LEU A 80 2.68 2.17 8.74
N VAL A 81 3.95 1.85 9.01
CA VAL A 81 4.90 1.38 7.98
C VAL A 81 4.42 0.07 7.36
N LEU A 82 3.97 -0.86 8.19
CA LEU A 82 3.44 -2.14 7.74
C LEU A 82 2.14 -2.00 6.94
N LEU A 83 1.24 -1.09 7.34
CA LEU A 83 0.02 -0.79 6.59
C LEU A 83 0.36 -0.34 5.16
N VAL A 84 1.36 0.54 5.01
CA VAL A 84 1.85 0.97 3.69
C VAL A 84 2.41 -0.22 2.92
N MET A 85 3.24 -1.06 3.54
CA MET A 85 3.78 -2.27 2.89
C MET A 85 2.65 -3.15 2.36
N LEU A 86 1.68 -3.48 3.21
CA LEU A 86 0.53 -4.32 2.89
C LEU A 86 -0.39 -3.73 1.83
N PHE A 87 -0.58 -2.40 1.85
CA PHE A 87 -1.28 -1.71 0.78
C PHE A 87 -0.57 -1.87 -0.57
N GLY A 88 0.77 -1.85 -0.57
CA GLY A 88 1.57 -2.13 -1.77
C GLY A 88 1.34 -3.55 -2.32
N HIS A 89 1.30 -4.57 -1.45
CA HIS A 89 0.96 -5.95 -1.86
C HIS A 89 -0.43 -6.00 -2.49
N LEU A 90 -1.44 -5.46 -1.81
CA LEU A 90 -2.82 -5.43 -2.27
C LEU A 90 -2.96 -4.80 -3.67
N VAL A 91 -2.31 -3.64 -3.88
CA VAL A 91 -2.37 -2.90 -5.14
C VAL A 91 -1.67 -3.64 -6.29
N MET A 92 -0.65 -4.46 -6.00
CA MET A 92 0.04 -5.30 -6.99
C MET A 92 -0.70 -6.60 -7.28
N ASP A 93 -1.30 -7.24 -6.28
CA ASP A 93 -2.14 -8.43 -6.47
C ASP A 93 -3.30 -8.14 -7.42
N MET A 94 -3.89 -6.95 -7.26
CA MET A 94 -4.96 -6.46 -8.13
C MET A 94 -4.51 -6.25 -9.59
N ASN A 95 -3.22 -6.05 -9.84
CA ASN A 95 -2.68 -5.80 -11.19
C ASN A 95 -2.42 -7.09 -11.98
N THR A 96 -1.92 -8.15 -11.34
CA THR A 96 -1.60 -9.41 -12.04
C THR A 96 -2.79 -10.29 -12.39
N GLY A 97 -3.98 -9.97 -11.88
CA GLY A 97 -5.12 -10.83 -12.05
C GLY A 97 -6.06 -10.39 -13.17
N ILE A 98 -6.11 -11.19 -14.24
CA ILE A 98 -7.40 -11.50 -14.92
C ILE A 98 -8.37 -12.17 -13.91
N TYR A 99 -7.84 -12.63 -12.76
CA TYR A 99 -8.50 -13.10 -11.54
C TYR A 99 -8.13 -12.28 -10.29
N GLY A 100 -7.90 -10.97 -10.44
CA GLY A 100 -7.44 -10.11 -9.35
C GLY A 100 -8.42 -10.17 -8.19
N ILE A 101 -7.92 -10.21 -6.96
CA ILE A 101 -8.77 -10.36 -5.76
C ILE A 101 -9.86 -9.29 -5.83
N PRO A 102 -11.13 -9.69 -6.03
CA PRO A 102 -12.19 -8.71 -6.17
C PRO A 102 -12.30 -7.95 -4.84
N LEU A 103 -12.35 -6.62 -4.91
CA LEU A 103 -12.38 -5.75 -3.72
C LEU A 103 -13.44 -6.14 -2.69
N LEU A 104 -14.53 -6.72 -3.21
CA LEU A 104 -15.71 -7.10 -2.46
C LEU A 104 -15.98 -8.59 -2.55
N TYR A 105 -15.03 -9.46 -2.92
CA TYR A 105 -15.31 -10.89 -2.93
C TYR A 105 -15.66 -11.38 -1.51
N PRO A 106 -16.69 -12.23 -1.33
CA PRO A 106 -17.54 -12.87 -2.34
C PRO A 106 -18.80 -12.07 -2.73
N LEU A 107 -19.00 -10.87 -2.18
CA LEU A 107 -20.14 -10.00 -2.51
C LEU A 107 -20.15 -9.55 -3.97
N SER A 108 -18.98 -9.40 -4.61
CA SER A 108 -18.88 -9.08 -6.04
C SER A 108 -17.54 -9.54 -6.63
N SER A 109 -17.61 -10.30 -7.72
CA SER A 109 -16.48 -10.64 -8.60
C SER A 109 -16.27 -9.64 -9.74
N ALA A 110 -17.12 -8.62 -9.86
CA ALA A 110 -17.11 -7.65 -10.95
C ALA A 110 -16.33 -6.36 -10.63
N THR A 111 -16.04 -6.11 -9.35
CA THR A 111 -15.39 -4.88 -8.88
C THR A 111 -13.89 -5.09 -8.70
N TYR A 112 -13.16 -4.79 -9.78
CA TYR A 112 -11.71 -4.62 -9.77
C TYR A 112 -11.36 -3.15 -9.47
N LEU A 113 -10.30 -2.90 -8.70
CA LEU A 113 -9.85 -1.53 -8.43
C LEU A 113 -9.38 -0.81 -9.71
N ILE A 114 -8.75 -1.56 -10.62
CA ILE A 114 -8.18 -1.05 -11.87
C ILE A 114 -8.60 -1.98 -13.02
N PRO A 115 -9.72 -1.70 -13.71
CA PRO A 115 -10.17 -2.52 -14.81
C PRO A 115 -9.25 -2.40 -16.02
N GLU A 116 -9.18 -3.45 -16.84
CA GLU A 116 -8.38 -3.45 -18.08
C GLU A 116 -8.81 -2.35 -19.06
N SER A 117 -10.08 -1.94 -19.02
CA SER A 117 -10.60 -0.85 -19.83
C SER A 117 -9.94 0.52 -19.57
N TRP A 118 -9.16 0.66 -18.49
CA TRP A 118 -8.39 1.87 -18.21
C TRP A 118 -7.01 1.88 -18.86
N GLU A 119 -6.58 0.77 -19.50
CA GLU A 119 -5.34 0.75 -20.26
C GLU A 119 -5.47 1.51 -21.57
N VAL A 120 -4.49 2.35 -21.89
CA VAL A 120 -4.40 3.05 -23.17
C VAL A 120 -3.27 2.43 -23.97
N ARG A 121 -3.61 1.75 -25.07
CA ARG A 121 -2.67 1.07 -25.96
C ARG A 121 -2.57 1.80 -27.29
N LEU A 122 -1.35 2.03 -27.77
CA LEU A 122 -1.10 2.52 -29.12
C LEU A 122 -1.26 1.36 -30.10
N MET A 123 -2.02 1.56 -31.16
CA MET A 123 -2.20 0.61 -32.27
C MET A 123 -2.74 -0.78 -31.87
N ASN A 124 -3.48 -0.88 -30.76
CA ASN A 124 -4.08 -2.13 -30.28
C ASN A 124 -3.06 -3.27 -30.00
N GLU A 125 -1.76 -2.97 -30.02
CA GLU A 125 -0.70 -3.90 -29.65
C GLU A 125 -0.44 -3.82 -28.14
N SER A 126 -0.33 -5.00 -27.50
CA SER A 126 -0.05 -5.10 -26.06
C SER A 126 1.34 -4.57 -25.66
N SER A 127 2.28 -4.55 -26.62
CA SER A 127 3.66 -4.08 -26.46
C SER A 127 3.78 -2.56 -26.31
N LEU A 128 2.81 -1.79 -26.78
CA LEU A 128 2.86 -0.32 -26.85
C LEU A 128 1.78 0.31 -25.95
N THR A 129 1.84 0.00 -24.66
CA THR A 129 0.90 0.54 -23.66
C THR A 129 1.40 1.88 -23.11
N VAL A 130 0.64 2.96 -23.32
CA VAL A 130 0.94 4.32 -22.83
C VAL A 130 0.52 4.48 -21.37
N ILE A 131 -0.67 3.98 -21.03
CA ILE A 131 -1.17 3.91 -19.65
C ILE A 131 -1.39 2.44 -19.33
N SER A 132 -0.53 1.88 -18.48
CA SER A 132 -0.61 0.47 -18.07
C SER A 132 -1.26 0.34 -16.69
N ARG A 133 -1.93 -0.79 -16.42
CA ARG A 133 -2.45 -1.08 -15.07
C ARG A 133 -1.35 -1.03 -14.02
N THR A 134 -0.15 -1.54 -14.33
CA THR A 134 1.03 -1.42 -13.46
C THR A 134 1.38 0.03 -13.15
N GLY A 135 1.35 0.91 -14.16
CA GLY A 135 1.60 2.34 -13.97
C GLY A 135 0.54 3.01 -13.10
N ILE A 136 -0.74 2.65 -13.28
CA ILE A 136 -1.84 3.13 -12.43
C ILE A 136 -1.66 2.63 -10.99
N SER A 137 -1.41 1.34 -10.79
CA SER A 137 -1.14 0.73 -9.48
C SER A 137 0.02 1.41 -8.76
N LEU A 138 1.16 1.59 -9.43
CA LEU A 138 2.30 2.28 -8.86
C LEU A 138 1.97 3.73 -8.50
N SER A 139 1.20 4.42 -9.35
CA SER A 139 0.77 5.80 -9.08
C SER A 139 -0.15 5.89 -7.87
N LEU A 140 -1.09 4.95 -7.70
CA LEU A 140 -1.94 4.86 -6.52
C LEU A 140 -1.13 4.58 -5.26
N TYR A 141 -0.19 3.64 -5.33
CA TYR A 141 0.69 3.31 -4.21
C TYR A 141 1.54 4.50 -3.77
N MET A 142 2.22 5.15 -4.73
CA MET A 142 3.05 6.32 -4.44
C MET A 142 2.22 7.52 -3.99
N GLY A 143 1.03 7.72 -4.58
CA GLY A 143 0.06 8.74 -4.18
C GLY A 143 -0.43 8.54 -2.74
N PHE A 144 -0.71 7.30 -2.33
CA PHE A 144 -1.07 6.97 -0.96
C PHE A 144 0.06 7.30 0.04
N ILE A 145 1.29 6.90 -0.27
CA ILE A 145 2.47 7.23 0.55
C ILE A 145 2.64 8.76 0.66
N ALA A 146 2.57 9.47 -0.46
CA ALA A 146 2.68 10.92 -0.49
C ALA A 146 1.57 11.60 0.33
N GLY A 147 0.33 11.12 0.21
CA GLY A 147 -0.82 11.60 0.98
C GLY A 147 -0.60 11.46 2.48
N ILE A 148 -0.12 10.30 2.95
CA ILE A 148 0.20 10.07 4.36
C ILE A 148 1.31 11.01 4.82
N ILE A 149 2.39 11.16 4.04
CA ILE A 149 3.50 12.05 4.38
C ILE A 149 3.03 13.50 4.50
N LEU A 150 2.23 13.97 3.55
CA LEU A 150 1.68 15.34 3.55
C LEU A 150 0.75 15.57 4.75
N ALA A 151 -0.15 14.63 5.03
CA ALA A 151 -1.05 14.72 6.17
C ALA A 151 -0.28 14.72 7.50
N GLY A 152 0.68 13.80 7.66
CA GLY A 152 1.50 13.71 8.87
C GLY A 152 2.37 14.95 9.10
N ARG A 153 2.93 15.55 8.04
CA ARG A 153 3.68 16.81 8.14
C ARG A 153 2.80 18.00 8.53
N ARG A 154 1.56 18.07 8.01
CA ARG A 154 0.61 19.13 8.39
C ARG A 154 0.24 19.05 9.87
N MET A 155 0.04 17.84 10.41
CA MET A 155 -0.25 17.65 11.83
C MET A 155 0.94 18.00 12.75
N GLN A 156 2.16 17.96 12.22
CA GLN A 156 3.39 18.33 12.94
C GLN A 156 3.76 19.82 12.77
N ALA A 157 3.08 20.55 11.90
CA ALA A 157 3.35 21.96 11.71
C ALA A 157 2.87 22.75 12.94
N PRO A 158 3.69 23.67 13.49
CA PRO A 158 3.24 24.53 14.58
C PRO A 158 2.00 25.31 14.11
N PRO A 159 1.05 25.62 15.02
CA PRO A 159 -0.08 26.46 14.67
C PRO A 159 0.45 27.76 14.07
N LYS A 160 -0.06 28.15 12.89
CA LYS A 160 0.24 29.46 12.32
C LYS A 160 -0.10 30.50 13.39
N GLU A 161 0.90 31.21 13.90
CA GLU A 161 0.67 32.42 14.68
C GLU A 161 -0.27 33.29 13.84
N ARG A 162 -1.48 33.54 14.35
CA ARG A 162 -2.28 34.64 13.83
C ARG A 162 -1.47 35.88 14.16
N ILE A 163 -0.89 36.50 13.13
CA ILE A 163 -0.39 37.87 13.25
C ILE A 163 -1.60 38.68 13.72
N PRO A 164 -1.54 39.33 14.89
CA PRO A 164 -2.62 40.22 15.32
C PRO A 164 -2.83 41.27 14.23
N GLU A 165 -4.05 41.42 13.74
CA GLU A 165 -4.40 42.43 12.72
C GLU A 165 -4.38 43.87 13.27
N ASP A 166 -3.95 44.07 14.51
CA ASP A 166 -3.92 45.37 15.18
C ASP A 166 -2.49 45.87 15.31
N GLU A 167 -1.96 46.47 14.24
CA GLU A 167 -0.97 47.55 14.30
C GLU A 167 -0.87 48.17 12.90
N HIS A 168 -1.94 48.84 12.48
CA HIS A 168 -1.84 49.93 11.52
C HIS A 168 -1.40 51.17 12.32
N PRO A 169 -0.14 51.66 12.18
CA PRO A 169 0.21 52.97 12.67
C PRO A 169 -0.37 54.00 11.68
N ASP A 170 -1.18 54.90 12.21
CA ASP A 170 -1.64 56.12 11.54
C ASP A 170 -0.49 56.98 11.00
#